data_AF-A0A369AYR2-F1
#
_entry.id   AF-A0A369AYR2-F1
#
_cell.length_a   1.000
_cell.length_b   1.000
_cell.length_c   1.000
_cell.angle_alpha   90.00
_cell.angle_beta   90.00
_cell.angle_gamma   90.00
#
_symmetry.space_group_name_H-M   'P 1'
#
loop_
_entity.id
_entity.type
_entity.pdbx_description
1 polymer ?
#
loop_
_entity_poly.entity_id
_entity_poly.type
_entity_poly.pdbx_seq_one_letter_code
_entity_poly.pdbx_strand_id
1 'polypeptide(L)'
;MFNAIAVPLIVIFSFSFALLLNRQIKGLAFFRSFFILPLVIPVASVILVWNIMFNEYGVVNGILSNFNLQPVDWLRSDWSMAVLIILYLWKNCGYNMILFAAGLNSIPKEYYESARIDGAGWYTCLSKITIPFLIPTGFFVVMISVINSFKIFREAYLLAGSYPSLRIYMLQHFMNNNFFNLSYQRLTTAAFIMSVGIALLVLVLFKIEARFGRNI
;
A
#
# COMPACT_ATOMS: atom_id res chain seq x y z
N MET A 1 -3.80 -13.07 -3.90
CA MET A 1 -3.28 -13.05 -2.51
C MET A 1 -2.67 -11.71 -2.15
N PHE A 2 -1.69 -11.21 -2.89
CA PHE A 2 -1.03 -9.90 -2.64
C PHE A 2 -2.01 -8.76 -2.36
N ASN A 3 -2.95 -8.46 -3.27
CA ASN A 3 -3.90 -7.35 -3.10
C ASN A 3 -4.74 -7.46 -1.83
N ALA A 4 -5.15 -8.68 -1.45
CA ALA A 4 -5.99 -8.92 -0.27
C ALA A 4 -5.26 -8.63 1.05
N ILE A 5 -3.93 -8.69 1.05
CA ILE A 5 -3.09 -8.41 2.22
C ILE A 5 -2.58 -6.96 2.18
N ALA A 6 -2.06 -6.54 1.02
CA ALA A 6 -1.43 -5.24 0.84
C ALA A 6 -2.42 -4.08 1.02
N VAL A 7 -3.66 -4.21 0.54
CA VAL A 7 -4.67 -3.13 0.60
C VAL A 7 -5.14 -2.85 2.02
N PRO A 8 -5.57 -3.84 2.84
CA PRO A 8 -5.92 -3.56 4.23
C PRO A 8 -4.74 -3.00 5.03
N LEU A 9 -3.53 -3.55 4.82
CA LEU A 9 -2.34 -3.08 5.51
C LEU A 9 -2.05 -1.61 5.18
N ILE A 10 -2.05 -1.22 3.90
CA ILE A 10 -1.73 0.17 3.54
C ILE A 10 -2.75 1.15 4.11
N VAL A 11 -4.03 0.78 4.16
CA VAL A 11 -5.09 1.61 4.76
C VAL A 11 -4.86 1.77 6.26
N ILE A 12 -4.60 0.66 6.98
CA ILE A 12 -4.35 0.68 8.43
C ILE A 12 -3.09 1.49 8.76
N PHE A 13 -1.99 1.25 8.04
CA PHE A 13 -0.73 1.96 8.25
C PHE A 13 -0.87 3.46 7.95
N SER A 14 -1.41 3.82 6.79
CA SER A 14 -1.57 5.23 6.43
C SER A 14 -2.51 5.99 7.37
N PHE A 15 -3.59 5.36 7.82
CA PHE A 15 -4.48 5.94 8.83
C PHE A 15 -3.77 6.13 10.17
N SER A 16 -3.02 5.12 10.63
CA SER A 16 -2.26 5.18 11.89
C SER A 16 -1.21 6.29 11.87
N PHE A 17 -0.46 6.42 10.77
CA PHE A 17 0.51 7.50 10.60
C PHE A 17 -0.17 8.87 10.48
N ALA A 18 -1.34 8.96 9.83
CA ALA A 18 -2.09 10.21 9.76
C ALA A 18 -2.57 10.68 11.15
N LEU A 19 -3.04 9.77 12.00
CA LEU A 19 -3.40 10.09 13.39
C LEU A 19 -2.19 10.57 14.21
N LEU A 20 -1.04 9.92 14.02
CA LEU A 20 0.21 10.30 14.67
C LEU A 20 0.66 11.71 14.24
N LEU A 21 0.51 12.01 12.95
CA LEU A 21 0.83 13.33 12.41
C LEU A 21 -0.15 14.43 12.88
N ASN A 22 -1.41 14.08 13.12
CA ASN A 22 -2.40 15.05 13.60
C ASN A 22 -2.12 15.51 15.04
N ARG A 23 -1.40 14.71 15.83
CA ARG A 23 -1.09 15.00 17.25
C ARG A 23 -0.04 16.10 17.48
N GLN A 24 0.37 16.87 16.47
CA GLN A 24 1.40 17.92 16.57
C GLN A 24 2.69 17.46 17.30
N ILE A 25 3.13 16.24 17.03
CA ILE A 25 4.30 15.65 17.70
C ILE A 25 5.59 16.31 17.19
N LYS A 26 6.57 16.54 18.07
CA LYS A 26 7.92 16.99 17.69
C LYS A 26 8.54 15.98 16.72
N GLY A 27 9.08 16.44 15.58
CA GLY A 27 9.63 15.58 14.51
C GLY A 27 8.70 15.33 13.32
N LEU A 28 7.52 15.96 13.30
CA LEU A 28 6.53 15.86 12.23
C LEU A 28 7.10 16.04 10.81
N ALA A 29 8.00 17.03 10.65
CA ALA A 29 8.61 17.34 9.36
C ALA A 29 9.45 16.19 8.82
N PHE A 30 10.21 15.50 9.69
CA PHE A 30 11.02 14.35 9.30
C PHE A 30 10.15 13.18 8.86
N PHE A 31 9.09 12.86 9.61
CA PHE A 31 8.15 11.78 9.25
C PHE A 31 7.45 12.07 7.92
N ARG A 32 6.96 13.30 7.72
CA ARG A 32 6.35 13.70 6.43
C ARG A 32 7.33 13.54 5.28
N SER A 33 8.56 14.03 5.43
CA SER A 33 9.59 13.88 4.41
C SER A 33 9.84 12.41 4.09
N PHE A 34 10.08 11.55 5.09
CA PHE A 34 10.38 10.14 4.88
C PHE A 34 9.32 9.40 4.06
N PHE A 35 8.04 9.64 4.32
CA PHE A 35 6.95 9.00 3.58
C PHE A 35 6.62 9.65 2.23
N ILE A 36 7.03 10.92 2.01
CA ILE A 36 6.84 11.62 0.74
C ILE A 36 8.00 11.33 -0.23
N LEU A 37 9.21 11.05 0.27
CA LEU A 37 10.40 10.73 -0.53
C LEU A 37 10.14 9.72 -1.67
N PRO A 38 9.41 8.61 -1.47
CA PRO A 38 9.18 7.63 -2.53
C PRO A 38 8.39 8.16 -3.73
N LEU A 39 7.65 9.25 -3.57
CA LEU A 39 6.82 9.83 -4.64
C LEU A 39 7.67 10.52 -5.71
N VAL A 40 8.87 10.97 -5.36
CA VAL A 40 9.77 11.70 -6.27
C VAL A 40 10.92 10.83 -6.80
N ILE A 41 11.20 9.70 -6.15
CA ILE A 41 12.30 8.81 -6.54
C ILE A 41 11.86 7.93 -7.73
N PRO A 42 12.66 7.86 -8.82
CA PRO A 42 12.40 6.93 -9.91
C PRO A 42 12.34 5.49 -9.41
N VAL A 43 11.41 4.70 -9.95
CA VAL A 43 11.23 3.32 -9.49
C VAL A 43 12.50 2.50 -9.64
N ALA A 44 13.23 2.63 -10.75
CA ALA A 44 14.50 1.93 -10.93
C ALA A 44 15.49 2.18 -9.77
N SER A 45 15.60 3.42 -9.29
CA SER A 45 16.46 3.77 -8.15
C SER A 45 15.99 3.13 -6.85
N VAL A 46 14.68 3.08 -6.60
CA VAL A 46 14.13 2.38 -5.44
C VAL A 46 14.47 0.89 -5.49
N ILE A 47 14.35 0.27 -6.66
CA ILE A 47 14.64 -1.16 -6.84
C ILE A 47 16.12 -1.46 -6.63
N LEU A 48 17.03 -0.58 -7.07
CA LEU A 48 18.46 -0.73 -6.79
C LEU A 48 18.74 -0.77 -5.28
N VAL A 49 18.14 0.14 -4.52
CA VAL A 49 18.27 0.15 -3.05
C VAL A 49 17.68 -1.13 -2.46
N TRP A 50 16.50 -1.56 -2.90
CA TRP A 50 15.90 -2.80 -2.42
C TRP A 50 16.75 -4.04 -2.71
N ASN A 51 17.38 -4.11 -3.89
CA ASN A 51 18.32 -5.18 -4.22
C ASN A 51 19.53 -5.16 -3.29
N ILE A 52 20.13 -4.00 -3.00
CA ILE A 52 21.24 -3.91 -2.02
C ILE A 52 20.80 -4.38 -0.63
N MET A 53 19.54 -4.15 -0.25
CA MET A 53 19.01 -4.53 1.06
C MET A 53 18.75 -6.03 1.17
N PHE A 54 18.07 -6.61 0.18
CA PHE A 54 17.48 -7.96 0.24
C PHE A 54 18.21 -9.02 -0.61
N ASN A 55 19.33 -8.68 -1.24
CA ASN A 55 20.20 -9.68 -1.87
C ASN A 55 20.81 -10.63 -0.83
N GLU A 56 21.34 -11.76 -1.28
CA GLU A 56 21.97 -12.81 -0.47
C GLU A 56 23.08 -12.25 0.44
N TYR A 57 23.93 -11.36 -0.12
CA TYR A 57 24.97 -10.63 0.62
C TYR A 57 24.54 -9.20 1.02
N GLY A 58 23.24 -8.95 1.03
CA GLY A 58 22.67 -7.65 1.36
C GLY A 58 22.74 -7.32 2.84
N VAL A 59 22.45 -6.06 3.15
CA VAL A 59 22.52 -5.54 4.53
C VAL A 59 21.57 -6.29 5.48
N VAL A 60 20.39 -6.73 5.03
CA VAL A 60 19.45 -7.47 5.88
C VAL A 60 20.07 -8.79 6.35
N ASN A 61 20.71 -9.52 5.44
CA ASN A 61 21.45 -10.74 5.79
C ASN A 61 22.71 -10.45 6.62
N GLY A 62 23.39 -9.33 6.36
CA GLY A 62 24.51 -8.88 7.21
C GLY A 62 24.09 -8.57 8.66
N ILE A 63 22.90 -8.02 8.86
CA ILE A 63 22.33 -7.84 10.21
C ILE A 63 22.00 -9.20 10.84
N LEU A 64 21.41 -10.13 10.09
CA LEU A 64 21.09 -11.47 10.57
C LEU A 64 22.32 -12.28 10.96
N SER A 65 23.41 -12.16 10.20
CA SER A 65 24.67 -12.84 10.54
C SER A 65 25.28 -12.34 11.85
N ASN A 66 25.07 -11.07 12.23
CA ASN A 66 25.49 -10.56 13.54
C ASN A 66 24.75 -11.23 14.71
N PHE A 67 23.58 -11.81 14.44
CA PHE A 67 22.80 -12.59 15.40
C PHE A 67 22.96 -14.11 15.21
N ASN A 68 23.98 -14.56 14.47
CA ASN A 68 24.24 -15.97 14.14
C ASN A 68 23.07 -16.69 13.42
N LEU A 69 22.23 -15.95 12.69
CA LEU A 69 21.15 -16.52 11.88
C LEU A 69 21.65 -16.83 10.47
N GLN A 70 21.10 -17.89 9.87
CA GLN A 70 21.45 -18.29 8.50
C GLN A 70 20.94 -17.25 7.48
N PRO A 71 21.70 -16.95 6.42
CA PRO A 71 21.26 -16.07 5.35
C PRO A 71 19.98 -16.60 4.70
N VAL A 72 19.05 -15.69 4.38
CA VAL A 72 17.79 -16.03 3.71
C VAL A 72 17.82 -15.45 2.29
N ASP A 73 17.47 -16.25 1.29
CA ASP A 73 17.19 -15.74 -0.06
C ASP A 73 15.79 -15.11 -0.08
N TRP A 74 15.73 -13.82 0.22
CA TRP A 74 14.46 -13.10 0.35
C TRP A 74 13.63 -13.07 -0.94
N LEU A 75 14.29 -13.00 -2.10
CA LEU A 75 13.61 -12.77 -3.38
C LEU A 75 13.15 -14.07 -4.04
N ARG A 76 13.80 -15.20 -3.78
CA ARG A 76 13.42 -16.51 -4.34
C ARG A 76 12.72 -17.43 -3.35
N SER A 77 12.60 -17.04 -2.08
CA SER A 77 11.87 -17.82 -1.06
C SER A 77 10.43 -17.34 -0.86
N ASP A 78 9.77 -17.96 0.12
CA ASP A 78 8.45 -17.59 0.60
C ASP A 78 8.35 -16.15 1.13
N TRP A 79 9.49 -15.52 1.45
CA TRP A 79 9.57 -14.14 1.94
C TRP A 79 9.43 -13.09 0.85
N SER A 80 9.53 -13.47 -0.42
CA SER A 80 9.44 -12.57 -1.57
C SER A 80 8.16 -11.72 -1.57
N MET A 81 7.04 -12.29 -1.13
CA MET A 81 5.79 -11.54 -0.97
C MET A 81 5.88 -10.49 0.13
N ALA A 82 6.52 -10.80 1.25
CA ALA A 82 6.71 -9.84 2.34
C ALA A 82 7.60 -8.67 1.91
N VAL A 83 8.70 -8.94 1.20
CA VAL A 83 9.58 -7.89 0.64
C VAL A 83 8.81 -6.97 -0.29
N LEU A 84 8.00 -7.54 -1.19
CA LEU A 84 7.19 -6.77 -2.13
C LEU A 84 6.07 -5.97 -1.42
N ILE A 85 5.46 -6.53 -0.37
CA ILE A 85 4.48 -5.81 0.45
C ILE A 85 5.16 -4.63 1.15
N ILE A 86 6.33 -4.81 1.78
CA ILE A 86 7.05 -3.72 2.45
C ILE A 86 7.38 -2.60 1.45
N LEU A 87 7.86 -2.95 0.25
CA LEU A 87 8.09 -1.98 -0.82
C LEU A 87 6.82 -1.23 -1.20
N TYR A 88 5.72 -1.95 -1.41
CA TYR A 88 4.42 -1.37 -1.75
C TYR A 88 3.93 -0.42 -0.66
N LEU A 89 4.03 -0.83 0.61
CA LEU A 89 3.60 -0.02 1.75
C LEU A 89 4.42 1.27 1.81
N TRP A 90 5.75 1.18 1.81
CA TRP A 90 6.62 2.35 1.88
C TRP A 90 6.34 3.34 0.74
N LYS A 91 6.22 2.84 -0.49
CA LYS A 91 6.00 3.67 -1.67
C LYS A 91 4.64 4.37 -1.70
N ASN A 92 3.58 3.70 -1.26
CA ASN A 92 2.20 4.21 -1.38
C ASN A 92 1.68 4.86 -0.09
N CYS A 93 2.34 4.63 1.06
CA CYS A 93 1.84 5.09 2.36
C CYS A 93 1.77 6.61 2.43
N GLY A 94 2.77 7.32 1.92
CA GLY A 94 2.81 8.80 2.00
C GLY A 94 1.61 9.48 1.36
N TYR A 95 1.22 9.01 0.17
CA TYR A 95 0.05 9.55 -0.53
C TYR A 95 -1.25 9.34 0.27
N ASN A 96 -1.50 8.10 0.70
CA ASN A 96 -2.70 7.75 1.47
C ASN A 96 -2.74 8.46 2.83
N MET A 97 -1.59 8.62 3.46
CA MET A 97 -1.43 9.31 4.73
C MET A 97 -1.78 10.81 4.61
N ILE A 98 -1.39 11.46 3.50
CA ILE A 98 -1.77 12.85 3.22
C ILE A 98 -3.28 12.98 3.03
N LEU A 99 -3.91 12.04 2.32
CA LEU A 99 -5.36 12.02 2.15
C LEU A 99 -6.09 11.89 3.49
N PHE A 100 -5.66 10.95 4.34
CA PHE A 100 -6.23 10.82 5.69
C PHE A 100 -5.96 12.06 6.56
N ALA A 101 -4.78 12.67 6.48
CA ALA A 101 -4.47 13.89 7.21
C ALA A 101 -5.35 15.06 6.76
N ALA A 102 -5.63 15.20 5.46
CA ALA A 102 -6.56 16.20 4.95
C ALA A 102 -7.98 15.97 5.48
N GLY A 103 -8.47 14.72 5.45
CA GLY A 103 -9.76 14.37 6.02
C GLY A 103 -9.83 14.56 7.54
N LEU A 104 -8.73 14.36 8.27
CA LEU A 104 -8.67 14.64 9.71
C LEU A 104 -8.77 16.15 10.00
N ASN A 105 -8.13 16.96 9.17
CA ASN A 105 -8.14 18.42 9.31
C ASN A 105 -9.49 19.05 8.93
N SER A 106 -10.34 18.37 8.16
CA SER A 106 -11.68 18.86 7.82
C SER A 106 -12.72 18.64 8.93
N ILE A 107 -12.40 17.87 9.97
CA ILE A 107 -13.32 17.64 11.10
C ILE A 107 -13.31 18.88 12.02
N PRO A 108 -14.46 19.54 12.26
CA PRO A 108 -14.53 20.67 13.18
C PRO A 108 -14.04 20.30 14.58
N LYS A 109 -13.23 21.17 15.18
CA LYS A 109 -12.64 20.93 16.51
C LYS A 109 -13.69 20.91 17.62
N GLU A 110 -14.80 21.63 17.42
CA GLU A 110 -15.95 21.72 18.32
C GLU A 110 -16.47 20.34 18.74
N TYR A 111 -16.55 19.38 17.81
CA TYR A 111 -16.98 18.00 18.14
C TYR A 111 -16.07 17.33 19.17
N TYR A 112 -14.75 17.55 19.08
CA TYR A 112 -13.79 17.00 20.04
C TYR A 112 -13.84 17.74 21.38
N GLU A 113 -14.11 19.05 21.36
CA GLU A 113 -14.23 19.87 22.57
C GLU A 113 -15.50 19.52 23.36
N SER A 114 -16.65 19.45 22.69
CA SER A 114 -17.91 18.99 23.30
C SER A 114 -17.78 17.60 23.89
N ALA A 115 -17.20 16.65 23.15
CA ALA A 115 -16.99 15.30 23.67
C ALA A 115 -16.08 15.27 24.90
N ARG A 116 -15.07 16.15 24.98
CA ARG A 116 -14.20 16.27 26.16
C ARG A 116 -14.92 16.86 27.36
N ILE A 117 -15.85 17.80 27.16
CA ILE A 117 -16.72 18.33 28.22
C ILE A 117 -17.58 17.19 28.79
N ASP A 118 -18.06 16.29 27.93
CA ASP A 118 -18.81 15.09 28.33
C ASP A 118 -17.93 13.96 28.91
N GLY A 119 -16.63 14.20 29.12
CA GLY A 119 -15.69 13.22 29.69
C GLY A 119 -15.26 12.11 28.73
N ALA A 120 -15.49 12.26 27.42
CA ALA A 120 -15.09 11.26 26.44
C ALA A 120 -13.57 11.16 26.30
N GLY A 121 -13.03 9.95 26.46
CA GLY A 121 -11.63 9.64 26.26
C GLY A 121 -11.22 9.53 24.78
N TRP A 122 -9.92 9.35 24.52
CA TRP A 122 -9.35 9.27 23.17
C TRP A 122 -9.99 8.16 22.30
N TYR A 123 -10.24 6.98 22.87
CA TYR A 123 -10.86 5.86 22.15
C TYR A 123 -12.32 6.15 21.76
N THR A 124 -13.07 6.85 22.62
CA THR A 124 -14.44 7.28 22.35
C THR A 124 -14.46 8.29 21.20
N CYS A 125 -13.60 9.31 21.25
CA CYS A 125 -13.47 10.28 20.17
C CYS A 125 -13.03 9.63 18.85
N LEU A 126 -12.09 8.69 18.89
CA LEU A 126 -11.61 7.97 17.69
C LEU A 126 -12.75 7.18 17.04
N SER A 127 -13.49 6.40 17.82
CA SER A 127 -14.53 5.50 17.29
C SER A 127 -15.84 6.20 16.94
N LYS A 128 -16.22 7.25 17.68
CA LYS A 128 -17.52 7.93 17.53
C LYS A 128 -17.46 9.22 16.73
N ILE A 129 -16.29 9.84 16.59
CA ILE A 129 -16.11 11.08 15.84
C ILE A 129 -15.18 10.82 14.66
N THR A 130 -13.93 10.48 14.93
CA THR A 130 -12.90 10.43 13.88
C THR A 130 -13.21 9.41 12.78
N ILE A 131 -13.51 8.16 13.13
CA ILE A 131 -13.77 7.11 12.15
C ILE A 131 -15.02 7.42 11.31
N PRO A 132 -16.20 7.75 11.89
CA PRO A 132 -17.39 8.08 11.12
C PRO A 132 -17.20 9.23 10.13
N PHE A 133 -16.57 10.33 10.55
CA PHE A 133 -16.29 11.47 9.68
C PHE A 133 -15.27 11.14 8.57
N LEU A 134 -14.38 10.18 8.80
CA LEU A 134 -13.39 9.73 7.82
C LEU A 134 -13.87 8.63 6.89
N ILE A 135 -15.08 8.08 7.06
CA ILE A 135 -15.60 7.03 6.19
C ILE A 135 -15.46 7.40 4.69
N PRO A 136 -15.87 8.60 4.23
CA PRO A 136 -15.74 8.97 2.82
C PRO A 136 -14.28 8.98 2.34
N THR A 137 -13.38 9.58 3.14
CA THR A 137 -11.93 9.61 2.85
C THR A 137 -11.34 8.21 2.85
N GLY A 138 -11.76 7.35 3.78
CA GLY A 138 -11.33 5.96 3.88
C GLY A 138 -11.74 5.14 2.67
N PHE A 139 -12.97 5.29 2.18
CA PHE A 139 -13.43 4.66 0.94
C PHE A 139 -12.58 5.09 -0.26
N PHE A 140 -12.31 6.39 -0.39
CA PHE A 140 -11.46 6.90 -1.46
C PHE A 140 -10.04 6.33 -1.40
N VAL A 141 -9.44 6.27 -0.20
CA VAL A 141 -8.12 5.67 0.02
C VAL A 141 -8.11 4.18 -0.33
N VAL A 142 -9.15 3.42 0.06
CA VAL A 142 -9.30 2.01 -0.31
C VAL A 142 -9.36 1.86 -1.82
N MET A 143 -10.16 2.65 -2.51
CA MET A 143 -10.30 2.60 -3.97
C MET A 143 -8.96 2.83 -4.67
N ILE A 144 -8.25 3.91 -4.33
CA ILE A 144 -6.93 4.20 -4.91
C ILE A 144 -5.92 3.09 -4.57
N SER A 145 -5.94 2.59 -3.33
CA SER A 145 -5.04 1.52 -2.90
C SER A 145 -5.24 0.25 -3.72
N VAL A 146 -6.49 -0.13 -4.00
CA VAL A 146 -6.77 -1.27 -4.86
C VAL A 146 -6.24 -1.03 -6.28
N ILE A 147 -6.52 0.12 -6.89
CA ILE A 147 -6.01 0.46 -8.22
C ILE A 147 -4.47 0.38 -8.26
N ASN A 148 -3.80 0.95 -7.27
CA ASN A 148 -2.34 0.94 -7.18
C ASN A 148 -1.77 -0.44 -6.91
N SER A 149 -2.47 -1.31 -6.18
CA SER A 149 -2.03 -2.69 -5.94
C SER A 149 -1.95 -3.51 -7.24
N PHE A 150 -2.83 -3.26 -8.21
CA PHE A 150 -2.74 -3.88 -9.55
C PHE A 150 -1.59 -3.31 -10.40
N LYS A 151 -1.11 -2.11 -10.11
CA LYS A 151 -0.01 -1.45 -10.84
C LYS A 151 1.39 -1.83 -10.35
N ILE A 152 1.50 -2.65 -9.30
CA ILE A 152 2.78 -3.03 -8.66
C ILE A 152 3.64 -3.98 -9.52
N PHE A 153 3.14 -4.39 -10.70
CA PHE A 153 3.85 -5.30 -11.60
C PHE A 153 5.25 -4.80 -11.95
N ARG A 154 5.41 -3.51 -12.23
CA ARG A 154 6.70 -2.93 -12.62
C ARG A 154 7.75 -3.17 -11.53
N GLU A 155 7.39 -2.95 -10.29
CA GLU A 155 8.25 -3.15 -9.13
C GLU A 155 8.57 -4.62 -8.94
N ALA A 156 7.58 -5.51 -9.05
CA ALA A 156 7.78 -6.96 -8.95
C ALA A 156 8.73 -7.49 -10.05
N TYR A 157 8.53 -7.04 -11.29
CA TYR A 157 9.36 -7.43 -12.44
C TYR A 157 10.80 -6.93 -12.32
N LEU A 158 10.99 -5.67 -11.89
CA LEU A 158 12.34 -5.12 -11.72
C LEU A 158 13.10 -5.76 -10.54
N LEU A 159 12.38 -6.24 -9.50
CA LEU A 159 13.00 -6.92 -8.37
C LEU A 159 13.42 -8.36 -8.68
N ALA A 160 12.53 -9.13 -9.31
CA ALA A 160 12.66 -10.58 -9.37
C ALA A 160 12.61 -11.15 -10.80
N GLY A 161 12.51 -10.29 -11.81
CA GLY A 161 12.61 -10.64 -13.22
C GLY A 161 11.33 -11.24 -13.81
N SER A 162 11.49 -11.98 -14.91
CA SER A 162 10.39 -12.53 -15.70
C SER A 162 9.67 -13.71 -15.07
N TYR A 163 10.40 -14.54 -14.31
CA TYR A 163 9.88 -15.73 -13.63
C TYR A 163 10.27 -15.69 -12.15
N PRO A 164 9.68 -14.77 -11.37
CA PRO A 164 9.93 -14.70 -9.95
C PRO A 164 9.29 -15.88 -9.21
N SER A 165 9.46 -15.92 -7.89
CA SER A 165 8.77 -16.91 -7.04
C SER A 165 7.26 -16.92 -7.33
N LEU A 166 6.63 -18.09 -7.16
CA LEU A 166 5.18 -18.24 -7.37
C LEU A 166 4.34 -17.31 -6.50
N ARG A 167 4.87 -16.84 -5.36
CA ARG A 167 4.16 -15.93 -4.44
C ARG A 167 4.01 -14.52 -4.98
N ILE A 168 4.92 -14.08 -5.85
CA ILE A 168 4.89 -12.76 -6.48
C ILE A 168 4.76 -12.84 -8.01
N TYR A 169 4.54 -14.03 -8.57
CA TYR A 169 4.20 -14.22 -9.97
C TYR A 169 2.79 -13.68 -10.25
N MET A 170 2.69 -12.67 -11.09
CA MET A 170 1.44 -11.98 -11.42
C MET A 170 0.98 -12.30 -12.84
N LEU A 171 -0.31 -12.08 -13.12
CA LEU A 171 -0.86 -12.24 -14.47
C LEU A 171 -0.11 -11.36 -15.49
N GLN A 172 0.38 -10.20 -15.06
CA GLN A 172 1.21 -9.31 -15.86
C GLN A 172 2.59 -9.92 -16.22
N HIS A 173 3.17 -10.79 -15.37
CA HIS A 173 4.36 -11.57 -15.74
C HIS A 173 4.03 -12.57 -16.84
N PHE A 174 2.90 -13.27 -16.70
CA PHE A 174 2.42 -14.18 -17.75
C PHE A 174 2.22 -13.44 -19.08
N MET A 175 1.57 -12.27 -19.05
CA MET A 175 1.41 -11.42 -20.23
C MET A 175 2.77 -11.04 -20.83
N ASN A 176 3.67 -10.47 -20.02
CA ASN A 176 4.99 -10.04 -20.47
C ASN A 176 5.80 -11.18 -21.09
N ASN A 177 5.80 -12.36 -20.48
CA ASN A 177 6.55 -13.52 -20.99
C ASN A 177 5.95 -14.05 -22.30
N ASN A 178 4.62 -14.04 -22.45
CA ASN A 178 3.94 -14.43 -23.68
C ASN A 178 4.12 -13.39 -24.80
N PHE A 179 4.35 -12.13 -24.47
CA PHE A 179 4.76 -11.12 -25.45
C PHE A 179 6.12 -11.47 -26.07
N PHE A 180 7.13 -11.80 -25.25
CA PHE A 180 8.45 -12.20 -25.73
C PHE A 180 8.44 -13.53 -26.50
N ASN A 181 7.55 -14.45 -26.13
CA ASN A 181 7.38 -15.73 -26.83
C ASN A 181 6.51 -15.63 -28.10
N LEU A 182 6.10 -14.41 -28.50
CA LEU A 182 5.21 -14.14 -29.65
C LEU A 182 3.86 -14.88 -29.60
N SER A 183 3.43 -15.33 -28.42
CA SER A 183 2.17 -16.03 -28.19
C SER A 183 1.03 -15.04 -27.95
N TYR A 184 0.72 -14.24 -28.98
CA TYR A 184 -0.26 -13.15 -28.92
C TYR A 184 -1.65 -13.61 -28.47
N GLN A 185 -2.07 -14.83 -28.81
CA GLN A 185 -3.37 -15.37 -28.38
C GLN A 185 -3.45 -15.48 -26.84
N ARG A 186 -2.40 -15.98 -26.20
CA ARG A 186 -2.33 -16.12 -24.73
C ARG A 186 -2.24 -14.76 -24.05
N LEU A 187 -1.40 -13.87 -24.59
CA LEU A 187 -1.25 -12.49 -24.12
C LEU A 187 -2.58 -11.73 -24.13
N THR A 188 -3.26 -11.71 -25.27
CA THR A 188 -4.51 -10.95 -25.46
C THR A 188 -5.64 -11.49 -24.61
N THR A 189 -5.75 -12.82 -24.48
CA THR A 189 -6.72 -13.47 -23.58
C THR A 189 -6.48 -13.07 -22.12
N ALA A 190 -5.23 -13.13 -21.66
CA ALA A 190 -4.88 -12.72 -20.30
C ALA A 190 -5.13 -11.21 -20.06
N ALA A 191 -4.81 -10.36 -21.03
CA ALA A 191 -5.08 -8.93 -20.98
C ALA A 191 -6.58 -8.66 -20.83
N PHE A 192 -7.42 -9.32 -21.64
CA PHE A 192 -8.87 -9.18 -21.58
C PHE A 192 -9.43 -9.60 -20.22
N ILE A 193 -9.02 -10.77 -19.71
CA ILE A 193 -9.42 -11.25 -18.38
C ILE A 193 -9.03 -10.24 -17.30
N MET A 194 -7.81 -9.70 -17.36
CA MET A 194 -7.33 -8.70 -16.41
C MET A 194 -8.16 -7.41 -16.47
N SER A 195 -8.41 -6.89 -17.67
CA SER A 195 -9.20 -5.67 -17.87
C SER A 195 -10.63 -5.83 -17.36
N VAL A 196 -11.30 -6.94 -17.68
CA VAL A 196 -12.65 -7.24 -17.17
C VAL A 196 -12.64 -7.40 -15.66
N GLY A 197 -11.65 -8.10 -15.09
CA GLY A 197 -11.53 -8.28 -13.65
C GLY A 197 -11.35 -6.96 -12.89
N ILE A 198 -10.49 -6.07 -13.39
CA ILE A 198 -10.29 -4.74 -12.81
C ILE A 198 -11.55 -3.87 -12.97
N ALA A 199 -12.17 -3.88 -14.15
CA ALA A 199 -13.39 -3.10 -14.39
C ALA A 199 -14.53 -3.53 -13.46
N LEU A 200 -14.78 -4.83 -13.32
CA LEU A 200 -15.79 -5.37 -12.40
C LEU A 200 -15.49 -5.00 -10.96
N LEU A 201 -14.24 -5.13 -10.52
CA LEU A 201 -13.84 -4.76 -9.17
C LEU A 201 -14.09 -3.27 -8.90
N VAL A 202 -13.68 -2.40 -9.82
CA VAL A 202 -13.87 -0.94 -9.70
C VAL A 202 -15.36 -0.59 -9.69
N LEU A 203 -16.17 -1.22 -10.54
CA LEU A 203 -17.62 -1.02 -10.55
C LEU A 203 -18.27 -1.45 -9.23
N VAL A 204 -17.82 -2.55 -8.63
CA VAL A 204 -18.30 -3.00 -7.32
C VAL A 204 -17.93 -1.98 -6.25
N LEU A 205 -16.70 -1.47 -6.24
CA LEU A 205 -16.27 -0.44 -5.29
C LEU A 205 -17.10 0.85 -5.42
N PHE A 206 -17.33 1.33 -6.65
CA PHE A 206 -18.18 2.51 -6.88
C PHE A 206 -19.63 2.29 -6.46
N LYS A 207 -20.21 1.11 -6.69
CA LYS A 207 -21.56 0.79 -6.23
C LYS A 207 -21.66 0.77 -4.70
N ILE A 208 -20.63 0.28 -4.02
CA ILE A 208 -20.55 0.30 -2.55
C ILE A 208 -20.48 1.77 -2.08
N GLU A 209 -19.59 2.57 -2.66
CA GLU A 209 -19.44 3.99 -2.34
C GLU A 209 -20.76 4.75 -2.53
N ALA A 210 -21.44 4.58 -3.67
CA ALA A 210 -22.72 5.22 -3.95
C ALA A 210 -23.85 4.83 -2.98
N ARG A 211 -23.81 3.59 -2.44
CA ARG A 211 -24.78 3.13 -1.43
C ARG A 211 -24.50 3.77 -0.07
N PHE A 212 -23.24 3.87 0.34
CA PHE A 212 -22.87 4.48 1.62
C PHE A 212 -22.96 6.02 1.59
N GLY A 213 -22.60 6.65 0.48
CA GLY A 213 -22.70 8.10 0.30
C GLY A 213 -24.13 8.64 0.24
N ARG A 214 -25.15 7.78 0.05
CA ARG A 214 -26.58 8.15 0.18
C ARG A 214 -27.09 8.12 1.64
N ASN A 215 -26.33 7.53 2.56
CA ASN A 215 -26.73 7.31 3.96
C ASN A 215 -26.00 8.26 4.94
N ILE A 216 -25.29 9.26 4.43
CA ILE A 216 -24.65 10.35 5.18
C ILE A 216 -25.34 11.63 4.74
#